data_AF-A0A2S7QHT2-F1
#
_entry.id   AF-A0A2S7QHT2-F1
#
_cell.length_a   1.000
_cell.length_b   1.000
_cell.length_c   1.000
_cell.angle_alpha   90.00
_cell.angle_beta   90.00
_cell.angle_gamma   90.00
#
_symmetry.space_group_name_H-M   'P 1'
#
loop_
_entity.id
_entity.type
_entity.pdbx_description
1 polymer ?
#
loop_
_entity_poly.entity_id
_entity_poly.type
_entity_poly.pdbx_seq_one_letter_code
_entity_poly.pdbx_strand_id
1 'polypeptide(L)'
;MNILLAYWGQIANSERGLWFQHLQGARDIILYRGGPRTSDFLTRFFALLDISGSLWSGQGPLLPGHYWIEDAPTPSSPPKQLPDGSLVNGPVLPGPSAPSKGQLNWPYYDDGGVMTSTFHLFMIFIAKVSRLSSRAMAATTPEEEAQVRMDALEIRNEVEMWWQSCPPGLRDQRTDWRRQPRERKLTVAETLEEEAFSSTKACMHGVVMFIYHIINPLGLEPQSAEIPEAIKDVLEIAEETPEGYGLEMGLYYGLFAVGITVVNNYTIEEVVRRKLKADTRIALYNADRALELLEVLWRRQHQYNRKFDWREVQKQMDIHILQAEKKSAILLLGGTGKVSRRIAPLLCSADSTATVLLASRSGSVPQSCVGLPNSIGIHFDWLDPATYSNPFQTTYSISALFFIAPPVYDALPPAKSFLDLARAHHVPRVVFLSGSVLHAGDGPVLAQIATYIKEMGCEYTVLRASWFMENFSEMHHLWTIRDESRIVAAAGWGKVPWVAVGDVAGVARGEGGLGGREVLVLGEELWGFDEVEEEDIVRDMVAAGVEEKLASVLAGLDGVVRRGEEERLGGCLREVLGRRGKFFREYVEECVASGVWVRWE
;
A
#
# COMPACT_ATOMS: atom_id res chain seq x y z
N MET A 1 2.76 -16.28 24.91
CA MET A 1 4.18 -15.87 25.01
C MET A 1 5.08 -16.61 24.01
N ASN A 2 5.01 -17.93 23.87
CA ASN A 2 5.79 -18.76 22.91
C ASN A 2 5.51 -18.55 21.41
N ILE A 3 4.79 -17.50 21.04
CA ILE A 3 4.48 -17.18 19.64
C ILE A 3 5.19 -15.87 19.24
N LEU A 4 5.42 -14.96 20.19
CA LEU A 4 5.99 -13.61 19.98
C LEU A 4 7.43 -13.58 19.45
N LEU A 5 8.21 -14.62 19.73
CA LEU A 5 9.62 -14.65 19.36
C LEU A 5 9.86 -15.48 18.08
N ALA A 6 8.88 -16.29 17.62
CA ALA A 6 8.94 -16.97 16.32
C ALA A 6 9.01 -15.95 15.16
N TYR A 7 8.55 -14.74 15.46
CA TYR A 7 8.44 -13.60 14.57
C TYR A 7 9.77 -12.95 14.21
N TRP A 8 10.71 -12.76 15.13
CA TRP A 8 12.04 -12.23 14.76
C TRP A 8 12.81 -13.20 13.86
N GLY A 9 12.72 -14.50 14.17
CA GLY A 9 13.31 -15.57 13.37
C GLY A 9 12.68 -15.72 11.98
N GLN A 10 11.37 -15.57 11.78
CA GLN A 10 10.75 -15.65 10.45
C GLN A 10 10.86 -14.36 9.64
N ILE A 11 10.86 -13.20 10.30
CA ILE A 11 11.20 -11.90 9.71
C ILE A 11 12.65 -11.90 9.19
N ALA A 12 13.54 -12.66 9.84
CA ALA A 12 14.96 -12.77 9.49
C ALA A 12 15.36 -14.01 8.68
N ASN A 13 14.66 -15.16 8.78
CA ASN A 13 15.12 -16.45 8.21
C ASN A 13 14.14 -17.12 7.24
N SER A 14 13.00 -16.53 6.89
CA SER A 14 12.15 -17.15 5.87
C SER A 14 12.49 -16.62 4.48
N GLU A 15 13.05 -17.47 3.62
CA GLU A 15 13.20 -17.20 2.17
C GLU A 15 11.85 -17.08 1.43
N ARG A 16 10.72 -17.11 2.15
CA ARG A 16 9.36 -17.07 1.60
C ARG A 16 8.51 -16.08 2.39
N GLY A 17 8.06 -15.01 1.72
CA GLY A 17 7.21 -13.94 2.25
C GLY A 17 5.80 -14.35 2.72
N LEU A 18 5.60 -15.59 3.19
CA LEU A 18 4.35 -16.08 3.76
C LEU A 18 3.96 -15.26 4.99
N TRP A 19 4.91 -14.80 5.81
CA TRP A 19 4.57 -14.04 7.02
C TRP A 19 3.97 -12.66 6.73
N PHE A 20 4.53 -11.92 5.78
CA PHE A 20 3.93 -10.66 5.31
C PHE A 20 2.51 -10.90 4.79
N GLN A 21 2.29 -12.01 4.06
CA GLN A 21 0.94 -12.42 3.62
C GLN A 21 0.02 -12.79 4.80
N HIS A 22 0.54 -13.38 5.88
CA HIS A 22 -0.25 -13.67 7.09
C HIS A 22 -0.61 -12.38 7.85
N LEU A 23 0.32 -11.42 7.98
CA LEU A 23 0.04 -10.10 8.56
C LEU A 23 -0.97 -9.33 7.72
N GLN A 24 -0.86 -9.39 6.39
CA GLN A 24 -1.84 -8.80 5.48
C GLN A 24 -3.20 -9.48 5.57
N GLY A 25 -3.24 -10.81 5.61
CA GLY A 25 -4.49 -11.56 5.82
C GLY A 25 -5.13 -11.24 7.17
N ALA A 26 -4.35 -11.15 8.24
CA ALA A 26 -4.83 -10.77 9.56
C ALA A 26 -5.34 -9.32 9.58
N ARG A 27 -4.62 -8.39 8.96
CA ARG A 27 -5.06 -7.00 8.74
C ARG A 27 -6.40 -6.97 8.02
N ASP A 28 -6.51 -7.68 6.90
CA ASP A 28 -7.70 -7.68 6.06
C ASP A 28 -8.90 -8.26 6.82
N ILE A 29 -8.69 -9.30 7.64
CA ILE A 29 -9.72 -9.86 8.52
C ILE A 29 -10.13 -8.86 9.61
N ILE A 30 -9.19 -8.18 10.26
CA ILE A 30 -9.47 -7.18 11.30
C ILE A 30 -10.27 -6.01 10.70
N LEU A 31 -9.85 -5.49 9.55
CA LEU A 31 -10.54 -4.42 8.83
C LEU A 31 -11.94 -4.87 8.37
N TYR A 32 -12.06 -6.08 7.82
CA TYR A 32 -13.35 -6.66 7.42
C TYR A 32 -14.33 -6.77 8.60
N ARG A 33 -13.85 -7.02 9.82
CA ARG A 33 -14.68 -7.09 11.04
C ARG A 33 -15.00 -5.73 11.66
N GLY A 34 -14.72 -4.64 10.97
CA GLY A 34 -15.00 -3.27 11.43
C GLY A 34 -13.83 -2.62 12.16
N GLY A 35 -12.60 -3.06 11.91
CA GLY A 35 -11.38 -2.44 12.40
C GLY A 35 -10.93 -2.88 13.81
N PRO A 36 -9.81 -2.32 14.30
CA PRO A 36 -9.23 -2.71 15.57
C PRO A 36 -10.12 -2.35 16.76
N ARG A 37 -10.44 -3.32 17.64
CA ARG A 37 -11.18 -3.07 18.88
C ARG A 37 -10.28 -3.21 20.09
N THR A 38 -10.25 -2.17 20.94
CA THR A 38 -9.43 -2.17 22.15
C THR A 38 -9.77 -3.35 23.06
N SER A 39 -10.95 -3.94 23.02
CA SER A 39 -11.31 -5.12 23.83
C SER A 39 -10.88 -6.47 23.22
N ASP A 40 -10.39 -6.52 21.97
CA ASP A 40 -10.10 -7.77 21.26
C ASP A 40 -8.61 -8.14 21.33
N PHE A 41 -8.33 -9.30 21.93
CA PHE A 41 -6.96 -9.82 22.12
C PHE A 41 -6.21 -10.03 20.80
N LEU A 42 -6.84 -10.66 19.80
CA LEU A 42 -6.16 -10.97 18.53
C LEU A 42 -5.82 -9.69 17.80
N THR A 43 -6.70 -8.70 17.86
CA THR A 43 -6.44 -7.39 17.29
C THR A 43 -5.25 -6.70 17.98
N ARG A 44 -5.24 -6.67 19.32
CA ARG A 44 -4.12 -6.11 20.09
C ARG A 44 -2.81 -6.81 19.76
N PHE A 45 -2.88 -8.13 19.62
CA PHE A 45 -1.75 -8.97 19.30
C PHE A 45 -1.21 -8.70 17.90
N PHE A 46 -2.05 -8.64 16.86
CA PHE A 46 -1.59 -8.34 15.50
C PHE A 46 -1.08 -6.91 15.34
N ALA A 47 -1.70 -5.92 16.00
CA ALA A 47 -1.20 -4.55 16.01
C ALA A 47 0.17 -4.45 16.69
N LEU A 48 0.37 -5.18 17.81
CA LEU A 48 1.67 -5.29 18.46
C LEU A 48 2.72 -5.83 17.49
N LEU A 49 2.41 -6.89 16.74
CA LEU A 49 3.32 -7.47 15.77
C LEU A 49 3.66 -6.53 14.61
N ASP A 50 2.66 -5.84 14.07
CA ASP A 50 2.81 -4.88 12.98
C ASP A 50 3.71 -3.70 13.40
N ILE A 51 3.42 -3.08 14.54
CA ILE A 51 4.20 -1.95 15.08
C ILE A 51 5.61 -2.39 15.47
N SER A 52 5.75 -3.56 16.11
CA SER A 52 7.06 -4.09 16.48
C SER A 52 7.90 -4.43 15.26
N GLY A 53 7.33 -4.84 14.12
CA GLY A 53 8.08 -5.09 12.88
C GLY A 53 8.37 -3.82 12.09
N SER A 54 7.46 -2.84 12.13
CA SER A 54 7.54 -1.65 11.28
C SER A 54 8.74 -0.77 11.57
N LEU A 55 9.14 -0.65 12.83
CA LEU A 55 10.25 0.20 13.26
C LEU A 55 11.59 -0.30 12.70
N TRP A 56 11.71 -1.61 12.47
CA TRP A 56 12.91 -2.23 11.87
C TRP A 56 12.86 -2.24 10.35
N SER A 57 11.66 -2.25 9.75
CA SER A 57 11.52 -2.21 8.29
C SER A 57 11.73 -0.81 7.69
N GLY A 58 11.59 0.24 8.51
CA GLY A 58 11.62 1.63 8.05
C GLY A 58 10.43 2.03 7.16
N GLN A 59 9.38 1.20 7.06
CA GLN A 59 8.21 1.45 6.19
C GLN A 59 6.98 1.99 6.94
N GLY A 60 7.05 2.11 8.27
CA GLY A 60 5.84 2.32 9.08
C GLY A 60 4.95 1.07 9.10
N PRO A 61 3.94 1.02 9.99
CA PRO A 61 3.13 -0.18 10.17
C PRO A 61 2.05 -0.31 9.08
N LEU A 62 1.67 -1.54 8.73
CA LEU A 62 0.83 -1.91 7.58
C LEU A 62 -0.67 -1.66 7.77
N LEU A 63 -1.13 -1.64 9.01
CA LEU A 63 -2.51 -1.27 9.36
C LEU A 63 -2.63 0.28 9.38
N PRO A 64 -3.57 0.87 8.63
CA PRO A 64 -3.79 2.32 8.66
C PRO A 64 -4.44 2.76 9.98
N GLY A 65 -4.19 4.00 10.37
CA GLY A 65 -4.81 4.63 11.55
C GLY A 65 -3.83 4.91 12.69
N HIS A 66 -4.21 5.82 13.57
CA HIS A 66 -3.61 5.85 14.90
C HIS A 66 -4.33 4.78 15.69
N TYR A 67 -3.74 3.59 15.74
CA TYR A 67 -4.33 2.49 16.50
C TYR A 67 -4.78 3.04 17.84
N TRP A 68 -6.06 2.84 18.15
CA TRP A 68 -6.62 3.08 19.46
C TRP A 68 -6.86 4.54 19.87
N ILE A 69 -6.71 5.53 18.96
CA ILE A 69 -7.04 6.94 19.29
C ILE A 69 -8.53 7.15 19.58
N GLU A 70 -9.43 6.32 19.04
CA GLU A 70 -10.86 6.51 19.26
C GLU A 70 -11.28 6.33 20.75
N ASP A 71 -10.46 5.64 21.56
CA ASP A 71 -10.71 5.44 23.00
C ASP A 71 -9.72 6.17 23.92
N ALA A 72 -8.69 6.85 23.38
CA ALA A 72 -7.76 7.64 24.19
C ALA A 72 -8.31 9.07 24.35
N PRO A 73 -8.57 9.57 25.58
CA PRO A 73 -9.07 10.92 25.74
C PRO A 73 -8.08 11.94 25.18
N THR A 74 -8.47 12.64 24.12
CA THR A 74 -7.75 13.81 23.63
C THR A 74 -7.82 14.94 24.66
N PRO A 75 -6.75 15.72 24.88
CA PRO A 75 -6.74 16.84 25.82
C PRO A 75 -7.73 17.98 25.49
N SER A 76 -8.48 17.88 24.38
CA SER A 76 -9.42 18.89 23.88
C SER A 76 -10.90 18.46 23.92
N SER A 77 -11.27 17.37 24.59
CA SER A 77 -12.69 16.98 24.73
C SER A 77 -13.40 17.83 25.80
N PRO A 78 -14.66 18.27 25.57
CA PRO A 78 -15.41 19.03 26.56
C PRO A 78 -15.67 18.20 27.84
N PRO A 79 -15.73 18.83 29.03
CA PRO A 79 -15.86 18.10 30.29
C PRO A 79 -17.17 17.29 30.32
N LYS A 80 -17.07 15.98 30.57
CA LYS A 80 -18.24 15.13 30.81
C LYS A 80 -18.77 15.36 32.23
N GLN A 81 -20.06 15.67 32.34
CA GLN A 81 -20.79 15.72 33.61
C GLN A 81 -20.91 14.32 34.21
N LEU A 82 -20.57 14.19 35.49
CA LEU A 82 -20.86 12.99 36.27
C LEU A 82 -22.38 12.88 36.54
N PRO A 83 -22.91 11.68 36.87
CA PRO A 83 -24.33 11.48 37.18
C PRO A 83 -24.86 12.32 38.36
N ASP A 84 -23.97 12.92 39.15
CA ASP A 84 -24.28 13.81 40.27
C ASP A 84 -24.25 15.32 39.92
N GLY A 85 -23.97 15.67 38.66
CA GLY A 85 -23.98 17.04 38.15
C GLY A 85 -22.68 17.82 38.35
N SER A 86 -21.61 17.21 38.87
CA SER A 86 -20.31 17.88 39.01
C SER A 86 -19.50 17.89 37.69
N LEU A 87 -18.76 18.99 37.46
CA LEU A 87 -17.86 19.20 36.31
C LEU A 87 -16.39 19.07 36.77
N VAL A 88 -15.60 18.24 36.08
CA VAL A 88 -14.16 18.07 36.35
C VAL A 88 -13.35 18.50 35.12
N ASN A 89 -12.36 19.38 35.30
CA ASN A 89 -11.39 19.77 34.26
C ASN A 89 -10.09 18.96 34.44
N GLY A 90 -9.77 18.11 33.47
CA GLY A 90 -8.54 17.31 33.41
C GLY A 90 -8.80 15.88 32.89
N PRO A 91 -7.79 15.19 32.31
CA PRO A 91 -7.95 13.81 31.84
C PRO A 91 -8.23 12.90 33.04
N VAL A 92 -9.47 12.42 33.14
CA VAL A 92 -9.83 11.38 34.11
C VAL A 92 -9.44 10.05 33.48
N LEU A 93 -8.32 9.48 33.92
CA LEU A 93 -8.04 8.05 33.74
C LEU A 93 -9.25 7.29 34.32
N PRO A 94 -9.79 6.26 33.63
CA PRO A 94 -10.79 5.41 34.26
C PRO A 94 -10.16 4.82 35.52
N GLY A 95 -10.75 5.09 36.68
CA GLY A 95 -10.36 4.41 37.91
C GLY A 95 -10.48 2.90 37.74
N PRO A 96 -9.77 2.09 38.56
CA PRO A 96 -9.81 0.64 38.46
C PRO A 96 -11.24 0.17 38.69
N SER A 97 -11.95 -0.14 37.61
CA SER A 97 -13.23 -0.82 37.71
C SER A 97 -12.88 -2.26 38.08
N ALA A 98 -13.23 -2.66 39.30
CA ALA A 98 -13.04 -4.02 39.76
C ALA A 98 -13.64 -4.99 38.72
N PRO A 99 -12.89 -6.02 38.28
CA PRO A 99 -13.36 -6.91 37.23
C PRO A 99 -14.67 -7.57 37.65
N SER A 100 -15.70 -7.44 36.81
CA SER A 100 -16.96 -8.14 37.00
C SER A 100 -16.70 -9.65 36.99
N LYS A 101 -17.27 -10.38 37.96
CA LYS A 101 -17.08 -11.84 38.10
C LYS A 101 -17.42 -12.54 36.78
N GLY A 102 -16.40 -13.06 36.09
CA GLY A 102 -16.55 -13.87 34.87
C GLY A 102 -15.77 -13.38 33.64
N GLN A 103 -15.13 -12.20 33.69
CA GLN A 103 -14.29 -11.72 32.59
C GLN A 103 -12.88 -12.33 32.71
N LEU A 104 -12.39 -12.99 31.64
CA LEU A 104 -11.02 -13.48 31.57
C LEU A 104 -10.07 -12.27 31.57
N ASN A 105 -9.40 -12.01 32.69
CA ASN A 105 -8.32 -11.02 32.76
C ASN A 105 -7.13 -11.54 31.96
N TRP A 106 -6.75 -10.79 30.91
CA TRP A 106 -5.57 -11.08 30.11
C TRP A 106 -4.69 -9.83 30.00
N PRO A 107 -3.38 -9.93 30.31
CA PRO A 107 -2.70 -11.10 30.84
C PRO A 107 -3.20 -11.49 32.24
N TYR A 108 -3.21 -12.79 32.55
CA TYR A 108 -3.66 -13.28 33.86
C TYR A 108 -2.79 -12.82 35.03
N TYR A 109 -1.62 -12.25 34.74
CA TYR A 109 -0.67 -11.69 35.69
C TYR A 109 -0.82 -10.17 35.87
N ASP A 110 -1.80 -9.54 35.21
CA ASP A 110 -2.09 -8.10 35.29
C ASP A 110 -3.49 -7.87 35.87
N ASP A 111 -3.73 -8.36 37.08
CA ASP A 111 -5.04 -8.30 37.75
C ASP A 111 -5.54 -6.85 37.96
N GLY A 112 -4.62 -5.88 37.97
CA GLY A 112 -4.91 -4.44 38.01
C GLY A 112 -5.07 -3.75 36.66
N GLY A 113 -4.84 -4.45 35.54
CA GLY A 113 -4.93 -3.90 34.19
C GLY A 113 -3.90 -2.81 33.87
N VAL A 114 -2.85 -2.66 34.69
CA VAL A 114 -1.84 -1.61 34.59
C VAL A 114 -1.02 -1.82 33.33
N MET A 115 -0.47 -3.01 33.13
CA MET A 115 0.36 -3.30 31.96
C MET A 115 -0.44 -3.21 30.67
N THR A 116 -1.64 -3.76 30.68
CA THR A 116 -2.52 -3.80 29.52
C THR A 116 -2.93 -2.40 29.08
N SER A 117 -3.23 -1.50 30.02
CA SER A 117 -3.66 -0.13 29.72
C SER A 117 -2.48 0.77 29.37
N THR A 118 -1.39 0.67 30.12
CA THR A 118 -0.23 1.56 29.97
C THR A 118 0.63 1.18 28.77
N PHE A 119 0.93 -0.11 28.58
CA PHE A 119 1.74 -0.57 27.44
C PHE A 119 1.01 -0.35 26.11
N HIS A 120 -0.31 -0.39 26.11
CA HIS A 120 -1.11 -0.08 24.94
C HIS A 120 -0.91 1.35 24.42
N LEU A 121 -0.96 2.35 25.31
CA LEU A 121 -0.65 3.74 24.98
C LEU A 121 0.80 3.87 24.50
N PHE A 122 1.71 3.12 25.12
CA PHE A 122 3.11 3.11 24.70
C PHE A 122 3.31 2.67 23.24
N MET A 123 2.55 1.67 22.78
CA MET A 123 2.60 1.21 21.39
C MET A 123 2.22 2.30 20.38
N ILE A 124 1.38 3.27 20.76
CA ILE A 124 1.04 4.41 19.91
C ILE A 124 2.30 5.24 19.62
N PHE A 125 3.14 5.47 20.63
CA PHE A 125 4.38 6.21 20.46
C PHE A 125 5.38 5.45 19.58
N ILE A 126 5.51 4.13 19.75
CA ILE A 126 6.37 3.30 18.87
C ILE A 126 5.90 3.40 17.41
N ALA A 127 4.59 3.37 17.16
CA ALA A 127 4.04 3.52 15.81
C ALA A 127 4.32 4.91 15.22
N LYS A 128 4.16 5.98 16.03
CA LYS A 128 4.49 7.36 15.62
C LYS A 128 5.98 7.47 15.27
N VAL A 129 6.87 6.95 16.11
CA VAL A 129 8.33 6.95 15.87
C VAL A 129 8.70 6.15 14.64
N SER A 130 8.06 4.99 14.40
CA SER A 130 8.29 4.18 13.20
C SER A 130 7.93 4.93 11.92
N ARG A 131 6.77 5.60 11.88
CA ARG A 131 6.36 6.43 10.73
C ARG A 131 7.28 7.63 10.55
N LEU A 132 7.66 8.29 11.65
CA LEU A 132 8.60 9.39 11.62
C LEU A 132 9.97 8.96 11.07
N SER A 133 10.47 7.80 11.50
CA SER A 133 11.74 7.24 11.00
C SER A 133 11.69 7.02 9.48
N SER A 134 10.58 6.50 8.96
CA SER A 134 10.35 6.32 7.52
C SER A 134 10.37 7.66 6.77
N ARG A 135 9.60 8.65 7.24
CA ARG A 135 9.56 10.01 6.69
C ARG A 135 10.92 10.69 6.71
N ALA A 136 11.66 10.54 7.82
CA ALA A 136 13.00 11.10 7.96
C ALA A 136 14.00 10.56 6.93
N MET A 137 13.84 9.30 6.51
CA MET A 137 14.67 8.70 5.46
C MET A 137 14.28 9.14 4.04
N ALA A 138 13.10 9.73 3.88
CA ALA A 138 12.58 10.24 2.61
C ALA A 138 12.67 11.78 2.49
N ALA A 139 12.97 12.48 3.59
CA ALA A 139 13.17 13.92 3.59
C ALA A 139 14.41 14.28 2.74
N THR A 140 14.24 15.22 1.83
CA THR A 140 15.28 15.68 0.89
C THR A 140 15.51 17.19 0.94
N THR A 141 14.60 17.93 1.58
CA THR A 141 14.72 19.39 1.72
C THR A 141 15.00 19.81 3.17
N PRO A 142 15.66 20.96 3.40
CA PRO A 142 15.87 21.50 4.75
C PRO A 142 14.55 21.75 5.50
N GLU A 143 13.47 22.13 4.80
CA GLU A 143 12.15 22.32 5.40
C GLU A 143 11.56 20.99 5.90
N GLU A 144 11.69 19.92 5.11
CA GLU A 144 11.25 18.57 5.51
C GLU A 144 12.06 18.07 6.72
N GLU A 145 13.37 18.27 6.73
CA GLU A 145 14.25 17.93 7.86
C GLU A 145 13.89 18.71 9.13
N ALA A 146 13.57 20.00 9.00
CA ALA A 146 13.12 20.83 10.11
C ALA A 146 11.78 20.33 10.68
N GLN A 147 10.83 19.97 9.81
CA GLN A 147 9.54 19.41 10.22
C GLN A 147 9.71 18.06 10.92
N VAL A 148 10.57 17.17 10.40
CA VAL A 148 10.89 15.89 11.05
C VAL A 148 11.45 16.12 12.45
N ARG A 149 12.35 17.09 12.63
CA ARG A 149 12.90 17.45 13.94
C ARG A 149 11.81 17.97 14.89
N MET A 150 10.89 18.80 14.41
CA MET A 150 9.77 19.29 15.22
C MET A 150 8.86 18.14 15.67
N ASP A 151 8.43 17.29 14.74
CA ASP A 151 7.58 16.12 15.00
C ASP A 151 8.27 15.16 16.00
N ALA A 152 9.59 14.97 15.87
CA ALA A 152 10.40 14.14 16.78
C ALA A 152 10.34 14.65 18.22
N LEU A 153 10.53 15.95 18.42
CA LEU A 153 10.51 16.58 19.74
C LEU A 153 9.10 16.60 20.34
N GLU A 154 8.06 16.76 19.52
CA GLU A 154 6.67 16.64 19.94
C GLU A 154 6.39 15.23 20.48
N ILE A 155 6.73 14.18 19.72
CA ILE A 155 6.55 12.79 20.16
C ILE A 155 7.33 12.52 21.44
N ARG A 156 8.56 13.05 21.59
CA ARG A 156 9.33 12.91 22.82
C ARG A 156 8.60 13.52 24.01
N ASN A 157 8.04 14.71 23.86
CA ASN A 157 7.33 15.38 24.95
C ASN A 157 6.05 14.62 25.33
N GLU A 158 5.35 14.04 24.36
CA GLU A 158 4.21 13.15 24.63
C GLU A 158 4.64 11.90 25.42
N VAL A 159 5.75 11.27 25.04
CA VAL A 159 6.31 10.09 25.74
C VAL A 159 6.66 10.45 27.18
N GLU A 160 7.28 11.60 27.41
CA GLU A 160 7.62 12.07 28.77
C GLU A 160 6.35 12.31 29.61
N MET A 161 5.37 13.03 29.07
CA MET A 161 4.10 13.27 29.78
C MET A 161 3.39 11.96 30.14
N TRP A 162 3.36 11.01 29.21
CA TRP A 162 2.82 9.67 29.46
C TRP A 162 3.61 8.93 30.53
N TRP A 163 4.94 8.93 30.46
CA TRP A 163 5.79 8.24 31.44
C TRP A 163 5.58 8.79 32.86
N GLN A 164 5.46 10.11 33.00
CA GLN A 164 5.18 10.75 34.29
C GLN A 164 3.79 10.40 34.84
N SER A 165 2.82 10.12 33.95
CA SER A 165 1.48 9.66 34.34
C SER A 165 1.39 8.16 34.69
N CYS A 166 2.44 7.38 34.41
CA CYS A 166 2.43 5.95 34.70
C CYS A 166 2.43 5.69 36.21
N PRO A 167 1.82 4.57 36.67
CA PRO A 167 1.81 4.22 38.09
C PRO A 167 3.23 4.12 38.68
N PRO A 168 3.45 4.55 39.94
CA PRO A 168 4.77 4.49 40.57
C PRO A 168 5.40 3.09 40.58
N GLY A 169 4.59 2.03 40.69
CA GLY A 169 5.09 0.66 40.63
C GLY A 169 5.81 0.33 39.32
N LEU A 170 5.35 0.88 38.20
CA LEU A 170 5.99 0.73 36.89
C LEU A 170 7.14 1.72 36.72
N ARG A 171 6.88 3.01 37.01
CA ARG A 171 7.83 4.10 36.77
C ARG A 171 9.07 3.99 37.66
N ASP A 172 8.86 3.75 38.95
CA ASP A 172 9.89 3.84 39.99
C ASP A 172 10.41 2.45 40.41
N GLN A 173 10.10 1.39 39.64
CA GLN A 173 10.61 0.03 39.88
C GLN A 173 12.13 0.01 39.93
N ARG A 174 12.69 -0.65 40.94
CA ARG A 174 14.14 -0.86 41.06
C ARG A 174 14.63 -1.88 40.03
N THR A 175 15.78 -1.61 39.41
CA THR A 175 16.42 -2.51 38.43
C THR A 175 16.88 -3.82 39.07
N ASP A 176 17.33 -3.78 40.33
CA ASP A 176 17.80 -4.93 41.12
C ASP A 176 16.68 -5.75 41.79
N TRP A 177 15.42 -5.62 41.34
CA TRP A 177 14.27 -6.27 41.97
C TRP A 177 14.43 -7.79 42.13
N ARG A 178 15.15 -8.47 41.23
CA ARG A 178 15.41 -9.92 41.31
C ARG A 178 16.23 -10.34 42.53
N ARG A 179 17.07 -9.44 43.04
CA ARG A 179 17.97 -9.69 44.18
C ARG A 179 17.43 -9.15 45.51
N GLN A 180 16.30 -8.44 45.48
CA GLN A 180 15.71 -7.87 46.67
C GLN A 180 15.32 -8.96 47.67
N PRO A 181 15.72 -8.83 48.95
CA PRO A 181 15.31 -9.77 49.99
C PRO A 181 13.80 -9.68 50.20
N ARG A 182 13.14 -10.83 50.24
CA ARG A 182 11.68 -10.95 50.44
C ARG A 182 11.37 -12.02 51.49
N GLU A 183 10.32 -11.80 52.27
CA GLU A 183 9.83 -12.78 53.25
C GLU A 183 9.35 -14.08 52.58
N ARG A 184 8.78 -13.95 51.36
CA ARG A 184 8.38 -15.08 50.52
C ARG A 184 8.87 -14.90 49.09
N LYS A 185 9.02 -16.01 48.37
CA LYS A 185 9.23 -15.98 46.92
C LYS A 185 8.01 -15.37 46.22
N LEU A 186 8.29 -14.62 45.16
CA LEU A 186 7.25 -14.18 44.24
C LEU A 186 6.59 -15.40 43.59
N THR A 187 5.29 -15.28 43.35
CA THR A 187 4.57 -16.19 42.47
C THR A 187 5.01 -15.99 41.02
N VAL A 188 4.63 -16.91 40.13
CA VAL A 188 4.92 -16.77 38.69
C VAL A 188 4.30 -15.48 38.13
N ALA A 189 3.06 -15.16 38.52
CA ALA A 189 2.37 -13.95 38.07
C ALA A 189 3.09 -12.68 38.54
N GLU A 190 3.42 -12.57 39.83
CA GLU A 190 4.18 -11.43 40.37
C GLU A 190 5.56 -11.31 39.73
N THR A 191 6.22 -12.44 39.44
CA THR A 191 7.51 -12.42 38.73
C THR A 191 7.35 -11.85 37.31
N LEU A 192 6.33 -12.30 36.57
CA LEU A 192 6.06 -11.83 35.21
C LEU A 192 5.65 -10.35 35.17
N GLU A 193 4.95 -9.86 36.18
CA GLU A 193 4.61 -8.44 36.30
C GLU A 193 5.86 -7.57 36.49
N GLU A 194 6.76 -7.97 37.40
CA GLU A 194 8.03 -7.27 37.63
C GLU A 194 8.94 -7.31 36.37
N GLU A 195 8.97 -8.43 35.65
CA GLU A 195 9.64 -8.55 34.35
C GLU A 195 9.04 -7.59 33.31
N ALA A 196 7.72 -7.49 33.25
CA ALA A 196 7.02 -6.62 32.31
C ALA A 196 7.30 -5.14 32.59
N PHE A 197 7.42 -4.74 33.86
CA PHE A 197 7.79 -3.37 34.24
C PHE A 197 9.19 -3.00 33.77
N SER A 198 10.17 -3.86 34.04
CA SER A 198 11.56 -3.68 33.60
C SER A 198 11.64 -3.62 32.07
N SER A 199 10.93 -4.52 31.39
CA SER A 199 10.86 -4.55 29.92
C SER A 199 10.26 -3.26 29.35
N THR A 200 9.22 -2.72 29.98
CA THR A 200 8.55 -1.48 29.54
C THR A 200 9.46 -0.27 29.74
N LYS A 201 10.16 -0.20 30.88
CA LYS A 201 11.16 0.85 31.14
C LYS A 201 12.27 0.83 30.10
N ALA A 202 12.86 -0.35 29.82
CA ALA A 202 13.87 -0.49 28.78
C ALA A 202 13.36 -0.08 27.39
N CYS A 203 12.12 -0.42 27.08
CA CYS A 203 11.44 -0.04 25.85
C CYS A 203 11.28 1.48 25.71
N MET A 204 10.83 2.15 26.78
CA MET A 204 10.67 3.60 26.83
C MET A 204 11.99 4.33 26.57
N HIS A 205 13.06 3.93 27.25
CA HIS A 205 14.41 4.46 26.99
C HIS A 205 14.87 4.18 25.56
N GLY A 206 14.52 3.01 25.02
CA GLY A 206 14.69 2.67 23.61
C GLY A 206 14.05 3.71 22.68
N VAL A 207 12.79 4.07 22.93
CA VAL A 207 12.04 5.06 22.13
C VAL A 207 12.72 6.42 22.18
N VAL A 208 13.15 6.86 23.37
CA VAL A 208 13.88 8.13 23.54
C VAL A 208 15.17 8.13 22.70
N MET A 209 15.98 7.07 22.79
CA MET A 209 17.20 6.92 22.00
C MET A 209 16.93 6.93 20.48
N PHE A 210 15.88 6.23 20.03
CA PHE A 210 15.47 6.24 18.62
C PHE A 210 15.07 7.62 18.12
N ILE A 211 14.30 8.38 18.91
CA ILE A 211 13.91 9.74 18.56
C ILE A 211 15.15 10.62 18.36
N TYR A 212 16.09 10.58 19.30
CA TYR A 212 17.33 11.34 19.17
C TYR A 212 18.24 10.84 18.05
N HIS A 213 18.20 9.55 17.72
CA HIS A 213 18.85 9.04 16.51
C HIS A 213 18.21 9.59 15.24
N ILE A 214 16.88 9.72 15.17
CA ILE A 214 16.19 10.33 14.02
C ILE A 214 16.60 11.81 13.86
N ILE A 215 16.70 12.55 14.97
CA ILE A 215 17.09 13.97 14.97
C ILE A 215 18.57 14.14 14.58
N ASN A 216 19.44 13.26 15.08
CA ASN A 216 20.89 13.36 14.90
C ASN A 216 21.49 12.00 14.48
N PRO A 217 21.20 11.55 13.25
CA PRO A 217 21.56 10.20 12.79
C PRO A 217 23.07 10.02 12.62
N LEU A 218 23.76 11.10 12.23
CA LEU A 218 25.20 11.11 11.97
C LEU A 218 26.03 11.65 13.16
N GLY A 219 25.40 12.05 14.26
CA GLY A 219 26.10 12.53 15.45
C GLY A 219 26.84 13.85 15.23
N LEU A 220 26.32 14.74 14.38
CA LEU A 220 26.92 16.04 14.07
C LEU A 220 26.66 17.07 15.18
N GLU A 221 25.55 16.90 15.90
CA GLU A 221 25.18 17.72 17.07
C GLU A 221 25.57 16.99 18.38
N PRO A 222 25.77 17.73 19.50
CA PRO A 222 25.94 17.10 20.81
C PRO A 222 24.74 16.20 21.17
N GLN A 223 25.00 15.08 21.85
CA GLN A 223 23.92 14.23 22.35
C GLN A 223 23.12 14.93 23.45
N SER A 224 21.82 14.63 23.54
CA SER A 224 20.97 15.08 24.64
C SER A 224 21.49 14.55 25.98
N ALA A 225 21.34 15.36 27.03
CA ALA A 225 21.73 14.99 28.40
C ALA A 225 20.95 13.78 28.95
N GLU A 226 19.84 13.39 28.31
CA GLU A 226 19.01 12.24 28.70
C GLU A 226 19.56 10.91 28.21
N ILE A 227 20.38 10.92 27.15
CA ILE A 227 20.89 9.69 26.52
C ILE A 227 21.79 8.86 27.45
N PRO A 228 22.76 9.45 28.19
CA PRO A 228 23.61 8.68 29.09
C PRO A 228 22.82 7.91 30.16
N GLU A 229 21.79 8.53 30.76
CA GLU A 229 20.97 7.87 31.79
C GLU A 229 20.11 6.77 31.16
N ALA A 230 19.52 7.03 29.98
CA ALA A 230 18.76 6.02 29.25
C ALA A 230 19.60 4.78 28.88
N ILE A 231 20.85 4.97 28.47
CA ILE A 231 21.79 3.87 28.19
C ILE A 231 22.08 3.10 29.48
N LYS A 232 22.38 3.81 30.56
CA LYS A 232 22.71 3.21 31.86
C LYS A 232 21.55 2.36 32.37
N ASP A 233 20.33 2.88 32.39
CA ASP A 233 19.15 2.16 32.89
C ASP A 233 18.87 0.88 32.08
N VAL A 234 18.99 0.93 30.75
CA VAL A 234 18.83 -0.26 29.89
C VAL A 234 19.91 -1.30 30.20
N LEU A 235 21.16 -0.88 30.39
CA LEU A 235 22.27 -1.79 30.69
C LEU A 235 22.12 -2.42 32.09
N GLU A 236 21.71 -1.66 33.10
CA GLU A 236 21.44 -2.19 34.44
C GLU A 236 20.32 -3.25 34.43
N ILE A 237 19.23 -2.98 33.70
CA ILE A 237 18.15 -3.96 33.49
C ILE A 237 18.70 -5.22 32.79
N ALA A 238 19.53 -5.03 31.75
CA ALA A 238 20.12 -6.13 31.01
C ALA A 238 21.04 -6.99 31.88
N GLU A 239 21.86 -6.38 32.74
CA GLU A 239 22.77 -7.07 33.67
C GLU A 239 22.01 -7.94 34.68
N GLU A 240 20.89 -7.46 35.19
CA GLU A 240 20.04 -8.21 36.12
C GLU A 240 19.25 -9.33 35.45
N THR A 241 19.17 -9.34 34.11
CA THR A 241 18.40 -10.34 33.39
C THR A 241 19.27 -11.53 32.95
N PRO A 242 18.89 -12.79 33.28
CA PRO A 242 19.69 -13.97 32.93
C PRO A 242 19.97 -14.13 31.44
N GLU A 243 21.18 -14.56 31.08
CA GLU A 243 21.54 -14.88 29.70
C GLU A 243 20.91 -16.21 29.25
N GLY A 244 20.62 -16.35 27.95
CA GLY A 244 20.14 -17.60 27.34
C GLY A 244 18.67 -17.94 27.56
N TYR A 245 17.96 -17.21 28.41
CA TYR A 245 16.50 -17.22 28.46
C TYR A 245 16.01 -16.20 27.44
N GLY A 246 15.13 -16.62 26.52
CA GLY A 246 14.60 -15.76 25.46
C GLY A 246 14.01 -14.49 26.05
N LEU A 247 14.81 -13.41 26.03
CA LEU A 247 14.45 -12.15 26.66
C LEU A 247 13.22 -11.60 25.94
N GLU A 248 12.27 -11.09 26.72
CA GLU A 248 11.06 -10.51 26.18
C GLU A 248 11.40 -9.31 25.27
N MET A 249 10.61 -9.10 24.21
CA MET A 249 10.84 -8.08 23.16
C MET A 249 11.22 -6.69 23.70
N GLY A 250 10.74 -6.33 24.89
CA GLY A 250 11.01 -5.03 25.51
C GLY A 250 12.49 -4.76 25.77
N LEU A 251 13.25 -5.79 26.17
CA LEU A 251 14.69 -5.64 26.43
C LEU A 251 15.52 -5.66 25.14
N TYR A 252 15.14 -6.47 24.15
CA TYR A 252 15.80 -6.50 22.83
C TYR A 252 15.76 -5.13 22.15
N TYR A 253 14.61 -4.47 22.24
CA TYR A 253 14.42 -3.14 21.68
C TYR A 253 15.35 -2.10 22.35
N GLY A 254 15.40 -2.08 23.68
CA GLY A 254 16.30 -1.21 24.42
C GLY A 254 17.77 -1.48 24.10
N LEU A 255 18.20 -2.75 24.08
CA LEU A 255 19.58 -3.13 23.79
C LEU A 255 20.03 -2.75 22.37
N PHE A 256 19.16 -2.92 21.39
CA PHE A 256 19.45 -2.46 20.03
C PHE A 256 19.53 -0.93 19.96
N ALA A 257 18.62 -0.23 20.64
CA ALA A 257 18.66 1.23 20.73
C ALA A 257 19.97 1.73 21.38
N VAL A 258 20.46 1.05 22.41
CA VAL A 258 21.81 1.32 22.97
C VAL A 258 22.87 1.10 21.90
N GLY A 259 22.82 -0.03 21.19
CA GLY A 259 23.77 -0.40 20.16
C GLY A 259 23.90 0.62 19.02
N ILE A 260 22.81 1.21 18.54
CA ILE A 260 22.83 2.25 17.49
C ILE A 260 23.23 3.64 18.02
N THR A 261 23.14 3.84 19.34
CA THR A 261 23.40 5.14 19.97
C THR A 261 24.86 5.31 20.34
N VAL A 262 25.53 4.24 20.75
CA VAL A 262 26.95 4.26 21.10
C VAL A 262 27.86 4.33 19.89
N VAL A 263 28.98 5.04 20.05
CA VAL A 263 30.00 5.20 19.01
C VAL A 263 31.34 4.79 19.61
N ASN A 264 31.94 3.75 19.03
CA ASN A 264 33.26 3.24 19.37
C ASN A 264 33.45 2.89 20.86
N ASN A 265 32.41 2.29 21.48
CA ASN A 265 32.42 1.93 22.89
C ASN A 265 32.47 0.41 23.04
N TYR A 266 33.68 -0.15 22.97
CA TYR A 266 33.92 -1.59 23.05
C TYR A 266 33.28 -2.25 24.28
N THR A 267 33.26 -1.58 25.42
CA THR A 267 32.70 -2.12 26.66
C THR A 267 31.19 -2.31 26.55
N ILE A 268 30.47 -1.29 26.08
CA ILE A 268 29.00 -1.38 25.91
C ILE A 268 28.66 -2.32 24.76
N GLU A 269 29.39 -2.24 23.65
CA GLU A 269 29.22 -3.14 22.50
C GLU A 269 29.34 -4.61 22.90
N GLU A 270 30.27 -4.96 23.80
CA GLU A 270 30.42 -6.33 24.30
C GLU A 270 29.25 -6.78 25.18
N VAL A 271 28.68 -5.90 26.01
CA VAL A 271 27.48 -6.21 26.80
C VAL A 271 26.29 -6.44 25.86
N VAL A 272 26.06 -5.53 24.91
CA VAL A 272 24.98 -5.63 23.92
C VAL A 272 25.14 -6.91 23.08
N ARG A 273 26.35 -7.19 22.59
CA ARG A 273 26.69 -8.41 21.84
C ARG A 273 26.34 -9.67 22.63
N ARG A 274 26.75 -9.75 23.89
CA ARG A 274 26.49 -10.92 24.74
C ARG A 274 25.01 -11.12 25.02
N LYS A 275 24.27 -10.03 25.25
CA LYS A 275 22.83 -10.07 25.58
C LYS A 275 21.94 -10.30 24.35
N LEU A 276 22.34 -9.81 23.18
CA LEU A 276 21.61 -10.06 21.93
C LEU A 276 21.93 -11.42 21.32
N LYS A 277 23.08 -12.02 21.62
CA LYS A 277 23.47 -13.34 21.11
C LYS A 277 22.55 -14.44 21.65
N ALA A 278 21.84 -15.13 20.76
CA ALA A 278 21.01 -16.27 21.12
C ALA A 278 21.83 -17.56 21.26
N ASP A 279 21.56 -18.40 22.27
CA ASP A 279 22.05 -19.79 22.30
C ASP A 279 21.12 -20.64 21.43
N THR A 280 21.57 -20.97 20.21
CA THR A 280 20.79 -21.71 19.21
C THR A 280 20.35 -23.11 19.65
N ARG A 281 20.86 -23.65 20.78
CA ARG A 281 20.45 -24.96 21.33
C ARG A 281 19.23 -24.87 22.24
N ILE A 282 18.96 -23.70 22.83
CA ILE A 282 17.95 -23.51 23.88
C ILE A 282 16.96 -22.40 23.49
N ALA A 283 17.44 -21.40 22.76
CA ALA A 283 16.60 -20.38 22.18
C ALA A 283 15.83 -20.96 20.99
N LEU A 284 14.50 -20.89 21.05
CA LEU A 284 13.63 -21.16 19.89
C LEU A 284 13.82 -20.13 18.75
N TYR A 285 14.64 -19.09 18.96
CA TYR A 285 14.58 -17.82 18.22
C TYR A 285 15.97 -17.20 18.01
N ASN A 286 16.15 -16.55 16.85
CA ASN A 286 17.43 -16.01 16.40
C ASN A 286 17.35 -14.48 16.32
N ALA A 287 18.06 -13.79 17.22
CA ALA A 287 18.24 -12.34 17.17
C ALA A 287 19.41 -11.90 16.26
N ASP A 288 19.85 -12.82 15.40
CA ASP A 288 21.14 -12.73 14.73
C ASP A 288 21.21 -11.53 13.78
N ARG A 289 20.12 -11.16 13.10
CA ARG A 289 20.16 -10.06 12.13
C ARG A 289 20.33 -8.66 12.75
N ALA A 290 19.75 -8.39 13.91
CA ALA A 290 19.97 -7.09 14.55
C ALA A 290 21.39 -6.99 15.11
N LEU A 291 21.92 -8.08 15.67
CA LEU A 291 23.31 -8.14 16.09
C LEU A 291 24.24 -8.03 14.87
N GLU A 292 23.98 -8.73 13.77
CA GLU A 292 24.74 -8.61 12.51
C GLU A 292 24.78 -7.18 11.97
N LEU A 293 23.62 -6.51 11.96
CA LEU A 293 23.52 -5.10 11.58
C LEU A 293 24.37 -4.22 12.51
N LEU A 294 24.28 -4.43 13.83
CA LEU A 294 25.11 -3.72 14.80
C LEU A 294 26.60 -4.02 14.61
N GLU A 295 27.00 -5.26 14.33
CA GLU A 295 28.41 -5.61 14.08
C GLU A 295 28.96 -4.89 12.84
N VAL A 296 28.17 -4.77 11.77
CA VAL A 296 28.58 -3.99 10.59
C VAL A 296 28.59 -2.50 10.87
N LEU A 297 27.58 -1.99 11.60
CA LEU A 297 27.53 -0.60 12.04
C LEU A 297 28.77 -0.26 12.87
N TRP A 298 29.02 -0.98 13.97
CA TRP A 298 30.16 -0.78 14.86
C TRP A 298 31.48 -0.90 14.10
N ARG A 299 31.66 -1.92 13.26
CA ARG A 299 32.88 -2.06 12.44
C ARG A 299 33.13 -0.80 11.60
N ARG A 300 32.10 -0.23 10.96
CA ARG A 300 32.22 1.01 10.18
C ARG A 300 32.50 2.21 11.09
N GLN A 301 31.83 2.32 12.23
CA GLN A 301 32.08 3.39 13.19
C GLN A 301 33.52 3.39 13.70
N HIS A 302 34.06 2.20 14.01
CA HIS A 302 35.45 2.03 14.44
C HIS A 302 36.42 2.35 13.31
N GLN A 303 36.14 1.88 12.09
CA GLN A 303 37.01 2.08 10.92
C GLN A 303 37.11 3.56 10.51
N TYR A 304 36.00 4.29 10.51
CA TYR A 304 35.94 5.69 10.04
C TYR A 304 35.90 6.71 11.19
N ASN A 305 35.96 6.25 12.43
CA ASN A 305 35.90 7.05 13.65
C ASN A 305 34.77 8.10 13.65
N ARG A 306 33.56 7.70 13.25
CA ARG A 306 32.37 8.55 13.18
C ARG A 306 31.09 7.74 13.35
N LYS A 307 30.00 8.37 13.78
CA LYS A 307 28.66 7.74 13.81
C LYS A 307 28.13 7.55 12.38
N PHE A 308 27.40 6.46 12.17
CA PHE A 308 26.67 6.21 10.92
C PHE A 308 25.18 6.05 11.22
N ASP A 309 24.34 6.41 10.24
CA ASP A 309 22.92 6.08 10.33
C ASP A 309 22.71 4.58 10.10
N TRP A 310 22.29 3.86 11.14
CA TRP A 310 22.02 2.43 11.07
C TRP A 310 21.00 2.08 9.97
N ARG A 311 20.06 2.98 9.66
CA ARG A 311 19.03 2.78 8.62
C ARG A 311 19.63 2.74 7.23
N GLU A 312 20.68 3.54 7.01
CA GLU A 312 21.42 3.55 5.75
C GLU A 312 22.37 2.36 5.66
N VAL A 313 23.00 1.96 6.78
CA VAL A 313 23.77 0.71 6.86
C VAL A 313 22.87 -0.49 6.55
N GLN A 314 21.66 -0.52 7.10
CA GLN A 314 20.67 -1.57 6.86
C GLN A 314 20.31 -1.70 5.37
N LYS A 315 20.02 -0.58 4.68
CA LYS A 315 19.79 -0.56 3.23
C LYS A 315 20.98 -1.13 2.46
N GLN A 316 22.20 -0.74 2.83
CA GLN A 316 23.42 -1.16 2.13
C GLN A 316 23.81 -2.62 2.39
N MET A 317 23.38 -3.19 3.52
CA MET A 317 23.59 -4.61 3.81
C MET A 317 22.60 -5.51 3.07
N ASP A 318 21.65 -4.94 2.31
CA ASP A 318 20.51 -5.67 1.77
C ASP A 318 19.75 -6.46 2.87
N ILE A 319 19.85 -5.99 4.13
CA ILE A 319 18.96 -6.41 5.22
C ILE A 319 17.66 -5.65 5.03
N HIS A 320 17.02 -5.89 3.90
CA HIS A 320 15.59 -5.71 3.82
C HIS A 320 14.98 -6.86 4.60
N ILE A 321 14.13 -6.54 5.59
CA ILE A 321 13.00 -7.43 5.87
C ILE A 321 12.28 -7.48 4.53
N LEU A 322 12.53 -8.57 3.80
CA LEU A 322 12.01 -8.89 2.48
C LEU A 322 11.11 -7.76 1.96
N GLN A 323 11.64 -6.86 1.13
CA GLN A 323 10.87 -6.64 -0.07
C GLN A 323 10.77 -8.04 -0.65
N ALA A 324 9.67 -8.75 -0.36
CA ALA A 324 9.24 -9.79 -1.27
C ALA A 324 9.43 -9.13 -2.62
N GLU A 325 10.26 -9.70 -3.51
CA GLU A 325 10.30 -9.26 -4.89
C GLU A 325 8.85 -8.97 -5.25
N LYS A 326 8.51 -7.68 -5.36
CA LYS A 326 7.12 -7.28 -5.47
C LYS A 326 6.68 -8.01 -6.72
N LYS A 327 5.80 -9.00 -6.55
CA LYS A 327 5.48 -9.91 -7.65
C LYS A 327 5.07 -9.02 -8.82
N SER A 328 5.56 -9.35 -10.00
CA SER A 328 5.24 -8.53 -11.16
C SER A 328 3.75 -8.64 -11.46
N ALA A 329 3.10 -7.50 -11.67
CA ALA A 329 1.72 -7.45 -12.13
C ALA A 329 1.54 -6.49 -13.31
N ILE A 330 0.52 -6.76 -14.11
CA ILE A 330 0.07 -5.91 -15.19
C ILE A 330 -1.16 -5.14 -14.72
N LEU A 331 -1.12 -3.81 -14.78
CA LEU A 331 -2.24 -2.95 -14.42
C LEU A 331 -3.08 -2.65 -15.65
N LEU A 332 -4.37 -2.95 -15.59
CA LEU A 332 -5.35 -2.59 -16.62
C LEU A 332 -6.30 -1.53 -16.08
N LEU A 333 -6.20 -0.30 -16.60
CA LEU A 333 -7.21 0.73 -16.34
C LEU A 333 -8.50 0.40 -17.10
N GLY A 334 -9.64 0.81 -16.53
CA GLY A 334 -10.95 0.40 -17.00
C GLY A 334 -11.11 -1.11 -16.94
N GLY A 335 -10.71 -1.75 -15.84
CA GLY A 335 -10.63 -3.21 -15.68
C GLY A 335 -11.92 -3.97 -16.00
N THR A 336 -13.09 -3.35 -15.82
CA THR A 336 -14.40 -3.92 -16.18
C THR A 336 -14.88 -3.53 -17.59
N GLY A 337 -14.12 -2.68 -18.28
CA GLY A 337 -14.43 -2.17 -19.62
C GLY A 337 -14.21 -3.19 -20.74
N LYS A 338 -14.76 -2.88 -21.92
CA LYS A 338 -14.86 -3.78 -23.07
C LYS A 338 -13.52 -4.41 -23.48
N VAL A 339 -12.44 -3.63 -23.41
CA VAL A 339 -11.10 -4.00 -23.85
C VAL A 339 -10.37 -4.77 -22.74
N SER A 340 -10.28 -4.21 -21.53
CA SER A 340 -9.56 -4.82 -20.41
C SER A 340 -10.14 -6.18 -20.00
N ARG A 341 -11.46 -6.37 -20.06
CA ARG A 341 -12.11 -7.67 -19.80
C ARG A 341 -11.75 -8.77 -20.81
N ARG A 342 -11.26 -8.37 -22.00
CA ARG A 342 -10.77 -9.26 -23.06
C ARG A 342 -9.24 -9.41 -23.03
N ILE A 343 -8.51 -8.39 -22.54
CA ILE A 343 -7.06 -8.50 -22.29
C ILE A 343 -6.79 -9.46 -21.12
N ALA A 344 -7.53 -9.35 -20.01
CA ALA A 344 -7.24 -10.09 -18.79
C ALA A 344 -7.22 -11.61 -18.97
N PRO A 345 -8.19 -12.27 -19.65
CA PRO A 345 -8.11 -13.71 -19.92
C PRO A 345 -6.92 -14.11 -20.79
N LEU A 346 -6.47 -13.24 -21.72
CA LEU A 346 -5.29 -13.49 -22.55
C LEU A 346 -3.99 -13.42 -21.73
N LEU A 347 -3.97 -12.66 -20.65
CA LEU A 347 -2.84 -12.54 -19.72
C LEU A 347 -2.85 -13.63 -18.64
N CYS A 348 -4.00 -14.19 -18.31
CA CYS A 348 -4.21 -15.18 -17.25
C CYS A 348 -4.37 -16.63 -17.77
N SER A 349 -3.91 -16.93 -18.99
CA SER A 349 -4.00 -18.30 -19.55
C SER A 349 -3.26 -19.33 -18.69
N ALA A 350 -3.55 -20.62 -18.87
CA ALA A 350 -3.04 -21.71 -18.02
C ALA A 350 -1.51 -21.77 -17.90
N ASP A 351 -0.78 -21.21 -18.87
CA ASP A 351 0.69 -21.16 -18.90
C ASP A 351 1.27 -19.84 -18.35
N SER A 352 0.43 -18.88 -17.94
CA SER A 352 0.85 -17.56 -17.47
C SER A 352 0.77 -17.42 -15.95
N THR A 353 1.90 -17.07 -15.34
CA THR A 353 1.99 -16.72 -13.91
C THR A 353 1.73 -15.22 -13.65
N ALA A 354 1.32 -14.46 -14.68
CA ALA A 354 1.15 -13.02 -14.56
C ALA A 354 -0.04 -12.67 -13.66
N THR A 355 0.19 -11.79 -12.69
CA THR A 355 -0.88 -11.17 -11.92
C THR A 355 -1.45 -9.98 -12.67
N VAL A 356 -2.78 -9.85 -12.70
CA VAL A 356 -3.48 -8.76 -13.37
C VAL A 356 -4.26 -7.94 -12.36
N LEU A 357 -3.92 -6.66 -12.25
CA LEU A 357 -4.66 -5.67 -11.45
C LEU A 357 -5.68 -4.98 -12.34
N LEU A 358 -6.96 -5.08 -11.99
CA LEU A 358 -8.10 -4.57 -12.74
C LEU A 358 -8.63 -3.33 -12.03
N ALA A 359 -8.19 -2.16 -12.49
CA ALA A 359 -8.57 -0.88 -11.89
C ALA A 359 -9.89 -0.38 -12.46
N SER A 360 -10.91 -0.23 -11.62
CA SER A 360 -12.24 0.21 -12.02
C SER A 360 -12.96 0.94 -10.89
N ARG A 361 -14.00 1.72 -11.23
CA ARG A 361 -14.81 2.45 -10.23
C ARG A 361 -15.45 1.52 -9.20
N SER A 362 -15.82 0.30 -9.58
CA SER A 362 -16.38 -0.68 -8.63
C SER A 362 -15.33 -1.40 -7.81
N GLY A 363 -14.05 -1.36 -8.20
CA GLY A 363 -12.99 -2.19 -7.63
C GLY A 363 -13.23 -3.70 -7.76
N SER A 364 -14.15 -4.11 -8.65
CA SER A 364 -14.55 -5.51 -8.80
C SER A 364 -13.82 -6.20 -9.96
N VAL A 365 -13.68 -7.53 -9.83
CA VAL A 365 -13.23 -8.41 -10.92
C VAL A 365 -14.43 -8.70 -11.84
N PRO A 366 -14.33 -8.50 -13.17
CA PRO A 366 -15.42 -8.77 -14.10
C PRO A 366 -15.69 -10.28 -14.19
N GLN A 367 -16.93 -10.65 -14.52
CA GLN A 367 -17.37 -12.04 -14.54
C GLN A 367 -16.57 -12.93 -15.50
N SER A 368 -16.10 -12.38 -16.63
CA SER A 368 -15.20 -13.07 -17.56
C SER A 368 -13.86 -13.50 -16.96
N CYS A 369 -13.52 -12.94 -15.79
CA CYS A 369 -12.29 -13.23 -15.06
C CYS A 369 -12.55 -13.98 -13.73
N VAL A 370 -13.80 -14.28 -13.39
CA VAL A 370 -14.15 -15.04 -12.19
C VAL A 370 -13.65 -16.48 -12.35
N GLY A 371 -12.80 -16.93 -11.43
CA GLY A 371 -12.13 -18.23 -11.50
C GLY A 371 -10.70 -18.19 -12.06
N LEU A 372 -10.22 -17.03 -12.52
CA LEU A 372 -8.81 -16.83 -12.83
C LEU A 372 -8.04 -16.58 -11.52
N PRO A 373 -7.05 -17.42 -11.15
CA PRO A 373 -6.40 -17.36 -9.83
C PRO A 373 -5.59 -16.07 -9.60
N ASN A 374 -5.30 -15.30 -10.66
CA ASN A 374 -4.35 -14.19 -10.65
C ASN A 374 -4.98 -12.83 -11.03
N SER A 375 -6.29 -12.64 -10.85
CA SER A 375 -6.99 -11.37 -11.15
C SER A 375 -7.47 -10.67 -9.87
N ILE A 376 -7.07 -9.41 -9.68
CA ILE A 376 -7.35 -8.62 -8.48
C ILE A 376 -8.06 -7.33 -8.87
N GLY A 377 -9.22 -7.05 -8.27
CA GLY A 377 -9.93 -5.79 -8.46
C GLY A 377 -9.33 -4.66 -7.61
N ILE A 378 -9.12 -3.49 -8.21
CA ILE A 378 -8.59 -2.30 -7.53
C ILE A 378 -9.57 -1.15 -7.75
N HIS A 379 -9.99 -0.51 -6.65
CA HIS A 379 -10.84 0.68 -6.75
C HIS A 379 -10.04 1.84 -7.36
N PHE A 380 -10.54 2.40 -8.45
CA PHE A 380 -9.95 3.51 -9.17
C PHE A 380 -11.04 4.31 -9.86
N ASP A 381 -11.09 5.61 -9.59
CA ASP A 381 -12.03 6.54 -10.21
C ASP A 381 -11.27 7.78 -10.71
N TRP A 382 -11.40 8.07 -12.02
CA TRP A 382 -10.80 9.26 -12.62
C TRP A 382 -11.28 10.56 -11.98
N LEU A 383 -12.50 10.58 -11.43
CA LEU A 383 -13.09 11.74 -10.77
C LEU A 383 -12.68 11.88 -9.30
N ASP A 384 -11.96 10.90 -8.74
CA ASP A 384 -11.44 10.93 -7.37
C ASP A 384 -9.90 10.72 -7.35
N PRO A 385 -9.12 11.81 -7.31
CA PRO A 385 -7.65 11.74 -7.24
C PRO A 385 -7.10 10.94 -6.05
N ALA A 386 -7.85 10.80 -4.95
CA ALA A 386 -7.41 10.00 -3.80
C ALA A 386 -7.22 8.52 -4.17
N THR A 387 -7.93 8.06 -5.20
CA THR A 387 -7.87 6.66 -5.68
C THR A 387 -6.67 6.36 -6.58
N TYR A 388 -5.96 7.38 -7.09
CA TYR A 388 -4.91 7.19 -8.10
C TYR A 388 -3.72 6.38 -7.57
N SER A 389 -3.47 6.46 -6.27
CA SER A 389 -2.39 5.73 -5.61
C SER A 389 -2.71 4.26 -5.33
N ASN A 390 -3.99 3.86 -5.36
CA ASN A 390 -4.45 2.52 -4.97
C ASN A 390 -3.73 1.38 -5.73
N PRO A 391 -3.51 1.45 -7.06
CA PRO A 391 -2.80 0.37 -7.77
C PRO A 391 -1.35 0.18 -7.30
N PHE A 392 -0.71 1.25 -6.82
CA PHE A 392 0.70 1.26 -6.41
C PHE A 392 0.91 0.88 -4.94
N GLN A 393 -0.14 0.94 -4.11
CA GLN A 393 -0.16 0.51 -2.72
C GLN A 393 -0.24 -1.02 -2.56
N THR A 394 -0.38 -1.77 -3.67
CA THR A 394 -0.42 -3.22 -3.66
C THR A 394 0.96 -3.85 -3.38
N THR A 395 0.97 -5.15 -3.10
CA THR A 395 2.19 -5.96 -2.96
C THR A 395 2.89 -6.25 -4.28
N TYR A 396 2.34 -5.76 -5.40
CA TYR A 396 2.85 -6.01 -6.72
C TYR A 396 3.59 -4.79 -7.25
N SER A 397 4.60 -5.04 -8.09
CA SER A 397 5.26 -4.01 -8.88
C SER A 397 4.64 -4.05 -10.27
N ILE A 398 4.19 -2.89 -10.74
CA ILE A 398 3.52 -2.81 -12.03
C ILE A 398 4.59 -2.86 -13.13
N SER A 399 4.65 -3.98 -13.84
CA SER A 399 5.59 -4.19 -14.96
C SER A 399 5.05 -3.70 -16.28
N ALA A 400 3.73 -3.56 -16.42
CA ALA A 400 3.11 -2.92 -17.57
C ALA A 400 1.78 -2.27 -17.17
N LEU A 401 1.49 -1.13 -17.79
CA LEU A 401 0.25 -0.38 -17.63
C LEU A 401 -0.50 -0.37 -18.96
N PHE A 402 -1.69 -0.93 -19.01
CA PHE A 402 -2.66 -0.65 -20.06
C PHE A 402 -3.47 0.60 -19.67
N PHE A 403 -3.21 1.70 -20.36
CA PHE A 403 -3.74 3.02 -20.07
C PHE A 403 -4.91 3.34 -21.00
N ILE A 404 -5.99 3.87 -20.40
CA ILE A 404 -7.12 4.49 -21.11
C ILE A 404 -7.31 5.90 -20.56
N ALA A 405 -7.70 6.84 -21.42
CA ALA A 405 -7.85 8.23 -21.00
C ALA A 405 -9.08 8.43 -20.07
N PRO A 406 -9.05 9.43 -19.18
CA PRO A 406 -10.20 9.90 -18.43
C PRO A 406 -11.39 10.27 -19.32
N PRO A 407 -12.64 9.87 -18.98
CA PRO A 407 -13.82 10.19 -19.76
C PRO A 407 -14.37 11.59 -19.44
N VAL A 408 -13.52 12.62 -19.52
CA VAL A 408 -13.87 14.03 -19.26
C VAL A 408 -13.33 14.91 -20.39
N TYR A 409 -13.89 16.10 -20.60
CA TYR A 409 -13.46 16.98 -21.69
C TYR A 409 -11.96 17.35 -21.60
N ASP A 410 -11.52 17.79 -20.42
CA ASP A 410 -10.10 18.11 -20.17
C ASP A 410 -9.39 16.90 -19.51
N ALA A 411 -9.12 15.88 -20.32
CA ALA A 411 -8.56 14.62 -19.82
C ALA A 411 -7.03 14.70 -19.55
N LEU A 412 -6.33 15.70 -20.07
CA LEU A 412 -4.86 15.77 -19.98
C LEU A 412 -4.37 15.97 -18.54
N PRO A 413 -4.89 16.91 -17.73
CA PRO A 413 -4.44 17.08 -16.33
C PRO A 413 -4.57 15.81 -15.48
N PRO A 414 -5.73 15.13 -15.38
CA PRO A 414 -5.85 13.90 -14.60
C PRO A 414 -4.98 12.77 -15.17
N ALA A 415 -4.88 12.65 -16.50
CA ALA A 415 -3.98 11.69 -17.14
C ALA A 415 -2.52 11.91 -16.73
N LYS A 416 -2.04 13.16 -16.76
CA LYS A 416 -0.68 13.52 -16.33
C LYS A 416 -0.44 13.17 -14.88
N SER A 417 -1.36 13.52 -13.98
CA SER A 417 -1.22 13.19 -12.55
C SER A 417 -1.07 11.69 -12.30
N PHE A 418 -1.84 10.85 -12.99
CA PHE A 418 -1.71 9.40 -12.87
C PHE A 418 -0.42 8.85 -13.50
N LEU A 419 -0.05 9.37 -14.67
CA LEU A 419 1.17 8.96 -15.36
C LEU A 419 2.44 9.39 -14.61
N ASP A 420 2.42 10.54 -13.93
CA ASP A 420 3.47 10.98 -13.00
C ASP A 420 3.65 9.99 -11.85
N LEU A 421 2.56 9.46 -11.28
CA LEU A 421 2.61 8.38 -10.30
C LEU A 421 3.20 7.10 -10.89
N ALA A 422 2.78 6.71 -12.09
CA ALA A 422 3.35 5.53 -12.77
C ALA A 422 4.86 5.68 -13.00
N ARG A 423 5.32 6.88 -13.36
CA ARG A 423 6.75 7.21 -13.50
C ARG A 423 7.48 7.17 -12.16
N ALA A 424 6.92 7.75 -11.11
CA ALA A 424 7.49 7.72 -9.76
C ALA A 424 7.62 6.28 -9.20
N HIS A 425 6.73 5.38 -9.62
CA HIS A 425 6.77 3.96 -9.30
C HIS A 425 7.52 3.09 -10.32
N HIS A 426 8.27 3.72 -11.24
CA HIS A 426 9.14 3.05 -12.22
C HIS A 426 8.42 2.02 -13.10
N VAL A 427 7.16 2.29 -13.51
CA VAL A 427 6.45 1.43 -14.47
C VAL A 427 7.24 1.41 -15.79
N PRO A 428 7.78 0.26 -16.22
CA PRO A 428 8.73 0.22 -17.33
C PRO A 428 8.04 0.23 -18.70
N ARG A 429 6.75 -0.13 -18.76
CA ARG A 429 5.99 -0.21 -20.02
C ARG A 429 4.58 0.36 -19.92
N VAL A 430 4.19 1.19 -20.89
CA VAL A 430 2.83 1.75 -21.03
C VAL A 430 2.24 1.42 -22.40
N VAL A 431 1.10 0.75 -22.42
CA VAL A 431 0.30 0.50 -23.63
C VAL A 431 -0.93 1.41 -23.55
N PHE A 432 -0.97 2.43 -24.40
CA PHE A 432 -2.05 3.42 -24.42
C PHE A 432 -3.06 3.11 -25.53
N LEU A 433 -4.33 2.93 -25.16
CA LEU A 433 -5.43 2.89 -26.13
C LEU A 433 -5.87 4.31 -26.49
N SER A 434 -5.63 4.68 -27.75
CA SER A 434 -5.99 5.94 -28.39
C SER A 434 -6.93 5.71 -29.59
N GLY A 435 -7.42 6.79 -30.20
CA GLY A 435 -8.23 6.77 -31.42
C GLY A 435 -7.40 6.81 -32.71
N SER A 436 -7.97 6.33 -33.81
CA SER A 436 -7.40 6.46 -35.16
C SER A 436 -7.35 7.93 -35.63
N VAL A 437 -8.29 8.74 -35.18
CA VAL A 437 -8.41 10.18 -35.48
C VAL A 437 -7.59 11.00 -34.48
N LEU A 438 -6.81 11.98 -34.96
CA LEU A 438 -5.94 12.82 -34.10
C LEU A 438 -6.32 14.31 -34.07
N HIS A 439 -7.13 14.77 -35.01
CA HIS A 439 -7.40 16.20 -35.22
C HIS A 439 -8.86 16.61 -34.96
N ALA A 440 -9.72 15.66 -34.58
CA ALA A 440 -11.12 15.90 -34.28
C ALA A 440 -11.55 15.01 -33.10
N GLY A 441 -12.62 15.42 -32.41
CA GLY A 441 -13.10 14.72 -31.24
C GLY A 441 -12.08 14.73 -30.08
N ASP A 442 -11.95 13.60 -29.40
CA ASP A 442 -10.94 13.35 -28.38
C ASP A 442 -9.51 13.23 -28.95
N GLY A 443 -9.37 13.12 -30.28
CA GLY A 443 -8.11 13.01 -31.00
C GLY A 443 -7.01 13.98 -30.54
N PRO A 444 -7.26 15.31 -30.45
CA PRO A 444 -6.25 16.26 -30.01
C PRO A 444 -5.81 16.05 -28.55
N VAL A 445 -6.70 15.64 -27.66
CA VAL A 445 -6.38 15.37 -26.24
C VAL A 445 -5.64 14.04 -26.12
N LEU A 446 -6.08 13.00 -26.82
CA LEU A 446 -5.37 11.72 -26.87
C LEU A 446 -3.99 11.88 -27.51
N ALA A 447 -3.82 12.74 -28.51
CA ALA A 447 -2.52 13.07 -29.11
C ALA A 447 -1.58 13.78 -28.10
N GLN A 448 -2.11 14.66 -27.26
CA GLN A 448 -1.35 15.30 -26.18
C GLN A 448 -0.93 14.29 -25.11
N ILE A 449 -1.83 13.38 -24.72
CA ILE A 449 -1.51 12.28 -23.79
C ILE A 449 -0.45 11.35 -24.39
N ALA A 450 -0.59 10.98 -25.67
CA ALA A 450 0.40 10.17 -26.37
C ALA A 450 1.78 10.84 -26.38
N THR A 451 1.84 12.13 -26.72
CA THR A 451 3.09 12.93 -26.67
C THR A 451 3.71 12.89 -25.27
N TYR A 452 2.90 13.11 -24.23
CA TYR A 452 3.37 13.08 -22.86
C TYR A 452 3.92 11.69 -22.47
N ILE A 453 3.25 10.59 -22.84
CA ILE A 453 3.74 9.22 -22.59
C ILE A 453 5.10 8.97 -23.24
N LYS A 454 5.33 9.48 -24.46
CA LYS A 454 6.62 9.35 -25.16
C LYS A 454 7.76 10.05 -24.43
N GLU A 455 7.45 11.15 -23.74
CA GLU A 455 8.42 11.96 -22.98
C GLU A 455 8.71 11.39 -21.58
N MET A 456 7.94 10.39 -21.11
CA MET A 456 8.11 9.81 -19.77
C MET A 456 9.37 8.95 -19.60
N GLY A 457 10.04 8.55 -20.70
CA GLY A 457 11.24 7.71 -20.64
C GLY A 457 10.99 6.24 -20.34
N CYS A 458 9.75 5.74 -20.54
CA CYS A 458 9.39 4.33 -20.44
C CYS A 458 9.20 3.69 -21.83
N GLU A 459 9.18 2.36 -21.91
CA GLU A 459 8.73 1.68 -23.13
C GLU A 459 7.26 2.00 -23.36
N TYR A 460 6.89 2.43 -24.57
CA TYR A 460 5.49 2.74 -24.86
C TYR A 460 5.00 2.06 -26.12
N THR A 461 3.68 1.83 -26.19
CA THR A 461 2.97 1.53 -27.43
C THR A 461 1.68 2.32 -27.46
N VAL A 462 1.43 3.08 -28.53
CA VAL A 462 0.14 3.76 -28.73
C VAL A 462 -0.70 2.96 -29.72
N LEU A 463 -1.80 2.40 -29.24
CA LEU A 463 -2.78 1.66 -30.03
C LEU A 463 -3.81 2.65 -30.56
N ARG A 464 -3.70 3.03 -31.83
CA ARG A 464 -4.65 3.93 -32.49
C ARG A 464 -5.75 3.09 -33.12
N ALA A 465 -6.77 2.76 -32.33
CA ALA A 465 -7.84 1.87 -32.77
C ALA A 465 -8.95 2.62 -33.49
N SER A 466 -9.53 1.98 -34.51
CA SER A 466 -10.76 2.45 -35.14
C SER A 466 -12.00 2.10 -34.29
N TRP A 467 -13.20 2.34 -34.81
CA TRP A 467 -14.46 2.12 -34.10
C TRP A 467 -14.66 0.63 -33.82
N PHE A 468 -15.22 0.35 -32.65
CA PHE A 468 -15.41 -1.02 -32.17
C PHE A 468 -16.69 -1.63 -32.69
N MET A 469 -16.61 -2.85 -33.21
CA MET A 469 -17.80 -3.66 -33.55
C MET A 469 -18.71 -3.83 -32.33
N GLU A 470 -18.13 -3.96 -31.13
CA GLU A 470 -18.83 -4.09 -29.84
C GLU A 470 -19.72 -2.88 -29.49
N ASN A 471 -19.62 -1.75 -30.21
CA ASN A 471 -20.58 -0.65 -30.06
C ASN A 471 -22.01 -1.10 -30.41
N PHE A 472 -22.15 -2.08 -31.31
CA PHE A 472 -23.42 -2.70 -31.66
C PHE A 472 -23.96 -3.62 -30.56
N SER A 473 -23.12 -4.39 -29.87
CA SER A 473 -23.59 -5.39 -28.90
C SER A 473 -23.56 -4.95 -27.43
N GLU A 474 -22.83 -3.88 -27.09
CA GLU A 474 -22.51 -3.51 -25.69
C GLU A 474 -22.73 -2.03 -25.38
N MET A 475 -23.20 -1.21 -26.33
CA MET A 475 -23.27 0.24 -26.16
C MET A 475 -24.53 0.85 -26.79
N HIS A 476 -24.45 2.10 -27.26
CA HIS A 476 -25.59 2.92 -27.63
C HIS A 476 -26.41 2.34 -28.80
N HIS A 477 -25.77 1.63 -29.73
CA HIS A 477 -26.51 0.99 -30.81
C HIS A 477 -27.27 -0.27 -30.36
N LEU A 478 -26.94 -0.89 -29.22
CA LEU A 478 -27.59 -2.11 -28.76
C LEU A 478 -29.09 -1.90 -28.57
N TRP A 479 -29.45 -0.87 -27.81
CA TRP A 479 -30.85 -0.58 -27.48
C TRP A 479 -31.58 0.08 -28.63
N THR A 480 -30.95 0.96 -29.43
CA THR A 480 -31.62 1.52 -30.61
C THR A 480 -31.94 0.44 -31.66
N ILE A 481 -31.04 -0.53 -31.87
CA ILE A 481 -31.31 -1.64 -32.78
C ILE A 481 -32.39 -2.57 -32.20
N ARG A 482 -32.26 -2.96 -30.92
CA ARG A 482 -33.17 -3.92 -30.29
C ARG A 482 -34.58 -3.37 -30.07
N ASP A 483 -34.68 -2.16 -29.56
CA ASP A 483 -35.92 -1.59 -29.03
C ASP A 483 -36.59 -0.64 -30.04
N GLU A 484 -35.80 -0.02 -30.93
CA GLU A 484 -36.27 1.00 -31.87
C GLU A 484 -36.09 0.61 -33.34
N SER A 485 -35.46 -0.54 -33.62
CA SER A 485 -35.17 -1.03 -34.98
C SER A 485 -34.43 0.00 -35.86
N ARG A 486 -33.55 0.80 -35.26
CA ARG A 486 -32.80 1.84 -35.99
C ARG A 486 -31.37 2.00 -35.50
N ILE A 487 -30.54 2.59 -36.36
CA ILE A 487 -29.19 3.05 -36.01
C ILE A 487 -29.19 4.58 -36.07
N VAL A 488 -28.62 5.21 -35.05
CA VAL A 488 -28.48 6.67 -34.94
C VAL A 488 -27.00 7.02 -35.00
N ALA A 489 -26.62 7.84 -35.97
CA ALA A 489 -25.27 8.35 -36.17
C ALA A 489 -25.30 9.59 -37.07
N ALA A 490 -24.36 10.51 -36.90
CA ALA A 490 -24.20 11.68 -37.77
C ALA A 490 -23.13 11.44 -38.86
N ALA A 491 -22.94 10.18 -39.25
CA ALA A 491 -21.87 9.73 -40.12
C ALA A 491 -22.22 9.77 -41.62
N GLY A 492 -23.49 10.01 -41.97
CA GLY A 492 -23.98 9.95 -43.35
C GLY A 492 -23.55 8.64 -44.05
N TRP A 493 -23.07 8.76 -45.29
CA TRP A 493 -22.59 7.62 -46.11
C TRP A 493 -21.14 7.23 -45.87
N GLY A 494 -20.48 7.83 -44.88
CA GLY A 494 -19.08 7.57 -44.58
C GLY A 494 -18.86 6.13 -44.11
N LYS A 495 -17.73 5.53 -44.51
CA LYS A 495 -17.35 4.17 -44.10
C LYS A 495 -16.26 4.16 -43.04
N VAL A 496 -16.31 3.15 -42.19
CA VAL A 496 -15.35 2.95 -41.10
C VAL A 496 -14.77 1.54 -41.15
N PRO A 497 -13.46 1.36 -40.88
CA PRO A 497 -12.84 0.06 -40.75
C PRO A 497 -13.07 -0.51 -39.35
N TRP A 498 -14.31 -0.94 -39.09
CA TRP A 498 -14.73 -1.45 -37.79
C TRP A 498 -13.83 -2.58 -37.30
N VAL A 499 -13.30 -2.45 -36.09
CA VAL A 499 -12.38 -3.42 -35.49
C VAL A 499 -13.05 -4.15 -34.33
N ALA A 500 -12.84 -5.46 -34.24
CA ALA A 500 -13.30 -6.23 -33.09
C ALA A 500 -12.41 -5.93 -31.87
N VAL A 501 -12.99 -5.69 -30.70
CA VAL A 501 -12.23 -5.43 -29.47
C VAL A 501 -11.37 -6.63 -29.08
N GLY A 502 -11.77 -7.85 -29.44
CA GLY A 502 -10.92 -9.03 -29.29
C GLY A 502 -9.59 -8.92 -30.03
N ASP A 503 -9.58 -8.29 -31.22
CA ASP A 503 -8.35 -8.05 -31.98
C ASP A 503 -7.51 -6.94 -31.36
N VAL A 504 -8.16 -5.85 -30.91
CA VAL A 504 -7.50 -4.77 -30.14
C VAL A 504 -6.82 -5.33 -28.88
N ALA A 505 -7.51 -6.19 -28.14
CA ALA A 505 -6.98 -6.85 -26.94
C ALA A 505 -5.80 -7.78 -27.27
N GLY A 506 -5.86 -8.49 -28.40
CA GLY A 506 -4.74 -9.30 -28.90
C GLY A 506 -3.50 -8.45 -29.20
N VAL A 507 -3.68 -7.28 -29.85
CA VAL A 507 -2.58 -6.35 -30.15
C VAL A 507 -2.02 -5.76 -28.87
N ALA A 508 -2.88 -5.40 -27.92
CA ALA A 508 -2.47 -4.88 -26.61
C ALA A 508 -1.65 -5.90 -25.80
N ARG A 509 -1.97 -7.20 -25.90
CA ARG A 509 -1.24 -8.30 -25.24
C ARG A 509 0.13 -8.59 -25.88
N GLY A 510 0.33 -8.27 -27.16
CA GLY A 510 1.44 -8.75 -27.99
C GLY A 510 2.81 -8.81 -27.32
N GLU A 511 3.52 -9.93 -27.56
CA GLU A 511 4.88 -10.19 -27.06
C GLU A 511 5.87 -9.17 -27.66
N GLY A 512 6.85 -8.73 -26.85
CA GLY A 512 7.70 -7.56 -27.09
C GLY A 512 8.14 -7.37 -28.55
N GLY A 513 7.86 -6.18 -29.09
CA GLY A 513 8.09 -5.83 -30.50
C GLY A 513 7.39 -4.53 -30.94
N LEU A 514 6.45 -4.04 -30.14
CA LEU A 514 5.75 -2.76 -30.35
C LEU A 514 6.29 -1.60 -29.51
N GLY A 515 7.39 -1.81 -28.78
CA GLY A 515 8.03 -0.76 -27.99
C GLY A 515 8.47 0.41 -28.86
N GLY A 516 8.11 1.64 -28.44
CA GLY A 516 8.41 2.87 -29.17
C GLY A 516 7.55 3.10 -30.42
N ARG A 517 6.49 2.31 -30.66
CA ARG A 517 5.65 2.41 -31.86
C ARG A 517 4.27 3.00 -31.57
N GLU A 518 3.75 3.73 -32.55
CA GLU A 518 2.32 3.90 -32.72
C GLU A 518 1.83 2.92 -33.77
N VAL A 519 0.75 2.21 -33.49
CA VAL A 519 0.17 1.24 -34.42
C VAL A 519 -1.29 1.56 -34.68
N LEU A 520 -1.66 1.54 -35.95
CA LEU A 520 -3.03 1.75 -36.39
C LEU A 520 -3.77 0.41 -36.39
N VAL A 521 -4.80 0.29 -35.56
CA VAL A 521 -5.58 -0.95 -35.38
C VAL A 521 -6.91 -0.79 -36.10
N LEU A 522 -6.96 -1.26 -37.35
CA LEU A 522 -8.11 -1.12 -38.25
C LEU A 522 -8.74 -2.49 -38.53
N GLY A 523 -10.05 -2.49 -38.76
CA GLY A 523 -10.77 -3.62 -39.34
C GLY A 523 -10.31 -3.98 -40.75
N GLU A 524 -10.70 -5.18 -41.19
CA GLU A 524 -10.34 -5.70 -42.52
C GLU A 524 -11.33 -5.23 -43.62
N GLU A 525 -12.46 -4.64 -43.24
CA GLU A 525 -13.54 -4.22 -44.14
C GLU A 525 -14.02 -2.82 -43.81
N LEU A 526 -14.42 -2.06 -44.84
CA LEU A 526 -15.06 -0.76 -44.68
C LEU A 526 -16.58 -0.94 -44.68
N TRP A 527 -17.22 -0.62 -43.56
CA TRP A 527 -18.66 -0.60 -43.44
C TRP A 527 -19.14 0.80 -43.10
N GLY A 528 -20.08 1.29 -43.88
CA GLY A 528 -20.89 2.46 -43.53
C GLY A 528 -22.22 2.01 -42.93
N PHE A 529 -23.11 2.96 -42.76
CA PHE A 529 -24.48 2.70 -42.37
C PHE A 529 -25.40 2.89 -43.58
N ASP A 530 -26.36 1.98 -43.77
CA ASP A 530 -27.27 2.04 -44.93
C ASP A 530 -28.48 2.97 -44.68
N GLU A 531 -29.04 2.92 -43.46
CA GLU A 531 -30.13 3.78 -42.99
C GLU A 531 -29.77 4.31 -41.61
N VAL A 532 -29.74 5.64 -41.47
CA VAL A 532 -29.40 6.32 -40.22
C VAL A 532 -30.29 7.53 -40.03
N GLU A 533 -30.85 7.66 -38.82
CA GLU A 533 -31.50 8.89 -38.39
C GLU A 533 -30.47 9.84 -37.78
N GLU A 534 -30.45 11.08 -38.25
CA GLU A 534 -29.66 12.14 -37.63
C GLU A 534 -30.50 12.81 -36.54
N GLU A 535 -30.27 12.38 -35.30
CA GLU A 535 -30.86 13.01 -34.12
C GLU A 535 -29.83 13.89 -33.39
N ASP A 536 -30.29 14.61 -32.38
CA ASP A 536 -29.41 15.42 -31.53
C ASP A 536 -28.61 14.50 -30.57
N ILE A 537 -27.58 13.86 -31.13
CA ILE A 537 -26.66 12.95 -30.45
C ILE A 537 -26.06 13.62 -29.20
N VAL A 538 -25.82 14.93 -29.26
CA VAL A 538 -25.29 15.70 -28.14
C VAL A 538 -26.30 15.72 -27.00
N ARG A 539 -27.56 16.06 -27.28
CA ARG A 539 -28.64 16.06 -26.29
C ARG A 539 -28.80 14.69 -25.64
N ASP A 540 -28.75 13.62 -26.42
CA ASP A 540 -28.97 12.26 -25.89
C ASP A 540 -27.78 11.78 -25.05
N MET A 541 -26.53 12.11 -25.45
CA MET A 541 -25.34 11.88 -24.62
C MET A 541 -25.39 12.68 -23.31
N VAL A 542 -25.84 13.93 -23.35
CA VAL A 542 -26.02 14.77 -22.15
C VAL A 542 -27.10 14.19 -21.24
N ALA A 543 -28.22 13.73 -21.80
CA ALA A 543 -29.28 13.05 -21.06
C ALA A 543 -28.77 11.74 -20.41
N ALA A 544 -27.80 11.07 -21.03
CA ALA A 544 -27.10 9.91 -20.48
C ALA A 544 -25.98 10.27 -19.46
N GLY A 545 -25.79 11.55 -19.14
CA GLY A 545 -24.85 12.02 -18.12
C GLY A 545 -23.44 12.33 -18.62
N VAL A 546 -23.23 12.42 -19.94
CA VAL A 546 -21.96 12.91 -20.52
C VAL A 546 -21.91 14.43 -20.41
N GLU A 547 -20.75 14.99 -20.03
CA GLU A 547 -20.54 16.44 -20.05
C GLU A 547 -20.82 17.02 -21.44
N GLU A 548 -21.59 18.11 -21.55
CA GLU A 548 -22.02 18.71 -22.82
C GLU A 548 -20.87 18.98 -23.80
N LYS A 549 -19.74 19.47 -23.30
CA LYS A 549 -18.55 19.72 -24.12
C LYS A 549 -17.97 18.41 -24.66
N LEU A 550 -17.87 17.38 -23.83
CA LEU A 550 -17.42 16.06 -24.25
C LEU A 550 -18.39 15.43 -25.24
N ALA A 551 -19.71 15.56 -25.02
CA ALA A 551 -20.74 15.07 -25.94
C ALA A 551 -20.63 15.75 -27.32
N SER A 552 -20.42 17.06 -27.35
CA SER A 552 -20.22 17.84 -28.59
C SER A 552 -18.97 17.38 -29.35
N VAL A 553 -17.90 17.10 -28.61
CA VAL A 553 -16.64 16.58 -29.14
C VAL A 553 -16.83 15.18 -29.73
N LEU A 554 -17.50 14.28 -29.02
CA LEU A 554 -17.78 12.92 -29.48
C LEU A 554 -18.70 12.91 -30.71
N ALA A 555 -19.74 13.73 -30.74
CA ALA A 555 -20.60 13.89 -31.92
C ALA A 555 -19.81 14.44 -33.14
N GLY A 556 -18.78 15.25 -32.90
CA GLY A 556 -17.87 15.72 -33.95
C GLY A 556 -17.09 14.62 -34.66
N LEU A 557 -16.89 13.45 -34.02
CA LEU A 557 -16.23 12.29 -34.65
C LEU A 557 -17.04 11.72 -35.81
N ASP A 558 -18.37 11.72 -35.71
CA ASP A 558 -19.23 11.29 -36.82
C ASP A 558 -19.08 12.19 -38.05
N GLY A 559 -18.81 13.49 -37.83
CA GLY A 559 -18.47 14.41 -38.92
C GLY A 559 -17.19 14.05 -39.67
N VAL A 560 -16.21 13.42 -39.00
CA VAL A 560 -14.98 12.90 -39.61
C VAL A 560 -15.29 11.72 -40.51
N VAL A 561 -16.14 10.80 -40.02
CA VAL A 561 -16.62 9.66 -40.79
C VAL A 561 -17.38 10.14 -42.02
N ARG A 562 -18.30 11.11 -41.87
CA ARG A 562 -19.07 11.71 -42.97
C ARG A 562 -18.20 12.28 -44.09
N ARG A 563 -17.01 12.79 -43.76
CA ARG A 563 -16.05 13.32 -44.74
C ARG A 563 -15.15 12.25 -45.37
N GLY A 564 -15.33 10.98 -45.02
CA GLY A 564 -14.59 9.85 -45.56
C GLY A 564 -13.16 9.74 -45.03
N GLU A 565 -12.80 10.49 -43.97
CA GLU A 565 -11.41 10.56 -43.48
C GLU A 565 -10.93 9.25 -42.84
N GLU A 566 -11.87 8.37 -42.47
CA GLU A 566 -11.59 7.04 -41.92
C GLU A 566 -11.73 5.91 -42.95
N GLU A 567 -12.03 6.20 -44.22
CA GLU A 567 -12.19 5.21 -45.29
C GLU A 567 -10.85 4.65 -45.78
N ARG A 568 -10.14 3.97 -44.88
CA ARG A 568 -8.83 3.38 -45.12
C ARG A 568 -8.72 2.00 -44.51
N LEU A 569 -8.00 1.12 -45.19
CA LEU A 569 -7.63 -0.22 -44.72
C LEU A 569 -6.11 -0.28 -44.51
N GLY A 570 -5.61 -1.42 -44.06
CA GLY A 570 -4.16 -1.64 -43.87
C GLY A 570 -3.67 -1.39 -42.45
N GLY A 571 -4.46 -1.79 -41.44
CA GLY A 571 -4.03 -1.77 -40.04
C GLY A 571 -3.00 -2.86 -39.70
N CYS A 572 -2.53 -2.87 -38.46
CA CYS A 572 -1.44 -3.73 -37.99
C CYS A 572 -1.85 -5.19 -37.65
N LEU A 573 -3.12 -5.57 -37.80
CA LEU A 573 -3.64 -6.84 -37.27
C LEU A 573 -2.87 -8.06 -37.78
N ARG A 574 -2.62 -8.16 -39.09
CA ARG A 574 -1.88 -9.28 -39.69
C ARG A 574 -0.42 -9.33 -39.27
N GLU A 575 0.22 -8.16 -39.17
CA GLU A 575 1.62 -8.02 -38.74
C GLU A 575 1.78 -8.48 -37.29
N VAL A 576 0.88 -8.05 -36.40
CA VAL A 576 1.02 -8.25 -34.95
C VAL A 576 0.44 -9.57 -34.48
N LEU A 577 -0.74 -9.97 -34.99
CA LEU A 577 -1.44 -11.18 -34.54
C LEU A 577 -1.06 -12.42 -35.33
N GLY A 578 -0.35 -12.28 -36.46
CA GLY A 578 -0.06 -13.39 -37.38
C GLY A 578 -1.31 -13.96 -38.08
N ARG A 579 -2.47 -13.31 -37.91
CA ARG A 579 -3.74 -13.67 -38.53
C ARG A 579 -4.47 -12.41 -38.98
N ARG A 580 -5.44 -12.58 -39.88
CA ARG A 580 -6.35 -11.49 -40.22
C ARG A 580 -7.22 -11.08 -39.03
N GLY A 581 -7.65 -9.82 -39.06
CA GLY A 581 -8.74 -9.36 -38.20
C GLY A 581 -10.05 -10.09 -38.46
N LYS A 582 -10.94 -10.02 -37.47
CA LYS A 582 -12.30 -10.53 -37.56
C LYS A 582 -13.12 -9.69 -38.54
N PHE A 583 -13.87 -10.35 -39.42
CA PHE A 583 -14.83 -9.68 -40.31
C PHE A 583 -16.12 -9.36 -39.58
N PHE A 584 -16.84 -8.35 -40.06
CA PHE A 584 -18.06 -7.88 -39.39
C PHE A 584 -19.13 -8.98 -39.33
N ARG A 585 -19.29 -9.74 -40.42
CA ARG A 585 -20.21 -10.88 -40.48
C ARG A 585 -19.90 -11.95 -39.42
N GLU A 586 -18.64 -12.28 -39.22
CA GLU A 586 -18.22 -13.27 -38.22
C GLU A 586 -18.54 -12.79 -36.80
N TYR A 587 -18.33 -11.50 -36.53
CA TYR A 587 -18.73 -10.87 -35.28
C TYR A 587 -20.25 -10.93 -35.06
N VAL A 588 -21.06 -10.59 -36.06
CA VAL A 588 -22.53 -10.67 -35.96
C VAL A 588 -22.98 -12.11 -35.71
N GLU A 589 -22.39 -13.10 -36.39
CA GLU A 589 -22.69 -14.51 -36.17
C GLU A 589 -22.38 -14.97 -34.74
N GLU A 590 -21.29 -14.49 -34.12
CA GLU A 590 -20.98 -14.73 -32.70
C GLU A 590 -21.99 -14.06 -31.77
N CYS A 591 -22.44 -12.84 -32.09
CA CYS A 591 -23.49 -12.16 -31.33
C CYS A 591 -24.82 -12.93 -31.41
N VAL A 592 -25.13 -13.52 -32.56
CA VAL A 592 -26.30 -14.40 -32.70
C VAL A 592 -26.13 -15.67 -31.86
N ALA A 593 -24.97 -16.33 -31.95
CA ALA A 593 -24.69 -17.55 -31.21
C ALA A 593 -24.70 -17.35 -29.68
N SER A 594 -24.32 -16.16 -29.20
CA SER A 594 -24.37 -15.78 -27.79
C SER A 594 -25.71 -15.21 -27.33
N GLY A 595 -26.69 -15.10 -28.23
CA GLY A 595 -28.05 -14.64 -27.92
C GLY A 595 -28.18 -13.14 -27.74
N VAL A 596 -27.16 -12.35 -28.11
CA VAL A 596 -27.27 -10.88 -28.16
C VAL A 596 -28.23 -10.47 -29.27
N TRP A 597 -28.13 -11.12 -30.42
CA TRP A 597 -29.01 -10.92 -31.57
C TRP A 597 -29.75 -12.19 -31.92
N VAL A 598 -30.89 -12.05 -32.59
CA VAL A 598 -31.63 -13.16 -33.19
C VAL A 598 -31.63 -13.00 -34.70
N ARG A 599 -31.62 -14.11 -35.45
CA ARG A 599 -31.83 -14.04 -36.89
C ARG A 599 -33.28 -13.66 -37.14
N TRP A 600 -33.47 -12.63 -37.95
CA TRP A 600 -34.78 -12.35 -38.53
C TRP A 600 -35.05 -13.46 -39.57
N GLU A 601 -36.14 -14.21 -39.39
CA GLU A 601 -36.60 -15.22 -40.36
C GLU A 601 -37.37 -14.59 -41.51
#